data_AF-A0A6I7MVY3-F1
#
_entry.id   AF-A0A6I7MVY3-F1
#
_cell.length_a   1.000
_cell.length_b   1.000
_cell.length_c   1.000
_cell.angle_alpha   90.00
_cell.angle_beta   90.00
_cell.angle_gamma   90.00
#
_symmetry.space_group_name_H-M   'P 1'
#
loop_
_entity.id
_entity.type
_entity.pdbx_description
1 polymer ?
#
loop_
_entity_poly.entity_id
_entity_poly.type
_entity_poly.pdbx_seq_one_letter_code
_entity_poly.pdbx_strand_id
1 'polypeptide(L)'
;MKEIKISFSGTLKIEEFNERGEIDINSLVQKINKTIIIPALEESLRQKVEMDTSANMLAFGAVNQKPIENAVTLEDFGGEACFRYFENLNFNGRLISSSQAIFQNSDLGKSFCGLFNHLNPETPINDLFYPGIKGSRYAIIKKVISPSEIEVDFDFNHSNGPGYIYFDNSLAWEKALKHLQAKQNSVNTLFLGKNKTFVIPEYESIEITSDTFVIGENCNLLIGKEDYFRWSDKKSFKQGECLMVVGSQKVKVGLRVNICPPFRRVPDANPIMTPIFRGQQNPQPYQIILMDCNTNALKMGHAMENICGWGFGFHYDNETLIVGKNINHSGGSFMDFKSPYGRSLTAVFENVKTDFEPEEKYGNTSLKVKGYILNNQFHITSEQTAFQIFTNEFGIGSNLSTILHIGRFTYQIDGPSAVIDGKTIQLRLTPAKGNYLVRSKNSIYSKNQELHAGDILIHQGNRYKVIAKDRSPSMEWASFLNGNDMYKAHALVATLDKELPIEEGWLEFEVEPLSRNLSEQPAFLIYKSNRHYPTTLQTQFGDQQILSSDLIGHLSYNHRQIRLWAKDFEHRGFYRQTAGGKGEEFYCLKGCSGFGNEFNPSVPVRDDVPMPEEASALIGFMNEKIKTIFLE
;
A
#
# COMPACT_ATOMS: atom_id res chain seq x y z
N MET A 1 -23.41 -15.44 -54.70
CA MET A 1 -23.18 -14.19 -53.95
C MET A 1 -24.16 -14.15 -52.80
N LYS A 2 -23.68 -14.21 -51.55
CA LYS A 2 -24.50 -13.96 -50.36
C LYS A 2 -24.13 -12.56 -49.88
N GLU A 3 -25.06 -11.62 -50.02
CA GLU A 3 -24.89 -10.25 -49.54
C GLU A 3 -25.17 -10.24 -48.02
N ILE A 4 -24.24 -9.72 -47.23
CA ILE A 4 -24.43 -9.49 -45.80
C ILE A 4 -24.36 -7.97 -45.59
N LYS A 5 -25.47 -7.35 -45.21
CA LYS A 5 -25.53 -5.94 -44.81
C LYS A 5 -25.32 -5.83 -43.31
N ILE A 6 -24.23 -5.17 -42.90
CA ILE A 6 -23.96 -4.81 -41.51
C ILE A 6 -24.04 -3.29 -41.42
N SER A 7 -24.85 -2.77 -40.50
CA SER A 7 -24.89 -1.34 -40.17
C SER A 7 -24.51 -1.17 -38.70
N PHE A 8 -23.50 -0.37 -38.42
CA PHE A 8 -23.12 0.02 -37.06
C PHE A 8 -22.72 1.50 -37.06
N SER A 9 -22.98 2.20 -35.96
CA SER A 9 -22.63 3.61 -35.77
C SER A 9 -21.21 3.75 -35.20
N GLY A 10 -20.20 3.67 -36.07
CA GLY A 10 -18.80 3.89 -35.71
C GLY A 10 -17.86 3.71 -36.90
N THR A 11 -16.56 3.92 -36.69
CA THR A 11 -15.51 3.71 -37.71
C THR A 11 -14.67 2.50 -37.31
N LEU A 12 -14.66 1.43 -38.12
CA LEU A 12 -13.79 0.27 -37.91
C LEU A 12 -12.51 0.48 -38.72
N LYS A 13 -11.36 0.55 -38.04
CA LYS A 13 -10.05 0.63 -38.69
C LYS A 13 -9.47 -0.79 -38.80
N ILE A 14 -9.21 -1.24 -40.02
CA ILE A 14 -8.65 -2.58 -40.31
C ILE A 14 -7.19 -2.39 -40.72
N GLU A 15 -6.25 -2.97 -39.96
CA GLU A 15 -4.80 -2.77 -40.15
C GLU A 15 -4.04 -4.03 -40.61
N GLU A 16 -4.74 -5.12 -40.93
CA GLU A 16 -4.11 -6.37 -41.38
C GLU A 16 -4.56 -6.76 -42.79
N PHE A 17 -3.62 -6.69 -43.72
CA PHE A 17 -3.72 -7.29 -45.05
C PHE A 17 -2.83 -8.53 -45.07
N ASN A 18 -3.22 -9.57 -45.81
CA ASN A 18 -2.30 -10.67 -46.07
C ASN A 18 -1.14 -10.20 -46.97
N GLU A 19 -0.13 -11.05 -47.19
CA GLU A 19 1.07 -10.73 -47.99
C GLU A 19 0.75 -10.37 -49.46
N ARG A 20 -0.50 -10.50 -49.90
CA ARG A 20 -1.00 -10.12 -51.24
C ARG A 20 -1.86 -8.86 -51.23
N GLY A 21 -2.00 -8.17 -50.09
CA GLY A 21 -2.79 -6.94 -49.99
C GLY A 21 -4.30 -7.18 -49.93
N GLU A 22 -4.75 -8.40 -49.64
CA GLU A 22 -6.17 -8.75 -49.54
C GLU A 22 -6.61 -8.86 -48.08
N ILE A 23 -7.87 -8.52 -47.83
CA ILE A 23 -8.50 -8.64 -46.52
C ILE A 23 -8.89 -10.10 -46.29
N ASP A 24 -8.35 -10.73 -45.25
CA ASP A 24 -8.79 -12.05 -44.82
C ASP A 24 -10.15 -11.97 -44.13
N ILE A 25 -11.20 -12.28 -44.90
CA ILE A 25 -12.60 -12.25 -44.45
C ILE A 25 -12.84 -13.21 -43.27
N ASN A 26 -12.14 -14.36 -43.21
CA ASN A 26 -12.36 -15.31 -42.12
C ASN A 26 -11.76 -14.81 -40.81
N SER A 27 -10.57 -14.20 -40.86
CA SER A 27 -9.96 -13.53 -39.71
C SER A 27 -10.82 -12.34 -39.24
N LEU A 28 -11.37 -11.55 -40.18
CA LEU A 28 -12.26 -10.44 -39.88
C LEU A 28 -13.57 -10.91 -39.22
N VAL A 29 -14.19 -11.98 -39.73
CA VAL A 29 -15.41 -12.57 -39.14
C VAL A 29 -15.13 -13.13 -37.74
N GLN A 30 -13.97 -13.77 -37.51
CA GLN A 30 -13.58 -14.21 -36.17
C GLN A 30 -13.35 -13.02 -35.22
N LYS A 31 -12.70 -11.95 -35.67
CA LYS A 31 -12.53 -10.71 -34.87
C LYS A 31 -13.88 -10.04 -34.59
N ILE A 32 -14.81 -9.96 -35.55
CA ILE A 32 -16.16 -9.41 -35.31
C ILE A 32 -16.93 -10.28 -34.30
N ASN A 33 -16.83 -11.61 -34.40
CA ASN A 33 -17.46 -12.53 -33.45
C ASN A 33 -16.87 -12.37 -32.04
N LYS A 34 -15.54 -12.21 -31.89
CA LYS A 34 -14.89 -12.00 -30.59
C LYS A 34 -15.07 -10.60 -30.01
N THR A 35 -15.10 -9.56 -30.85
CA THR A 35 -14.98 -8.16 -30.40
C THR A 35 -16.33 -7.45 -30.31
N ILE A 36 -17.31 -7.84 -31.12
CA ILE A 36 -18.59 -7.11 -31.23
C ILE A 36 -19.76 -7.99 -30.81
N ILE A 37 -19.78 -9.27 -31.22
CA ILE A 37 -20.96 -10.12 -31.01
C ILE A 37 -20.98 -10.73 -29.60
N ILE A 38 -19.86 -11.15 -29.02
CA ILE A 38 -19.84 -11.69 -27.64
C ILE A 38 -20.18 -10.63 -26.57
N PRO A 39 -19.59 -9.41 -26.59
CA PRO A 39 -19.96 -8.38 -25.62
C PRO A 39 -21.41 -7.91 -25.78
N ALA A 40 -21.92 -7.80 -27.01
CA ALA A 40 -23.32 -7.43 -27.25
C ALA A 40 -24.30 -8.55 -26.88
N LEU A 41 -23.92 -9.83 -27.02
CA LEU A 41 -24.71 -10.96 -26.51
C LEU A 41 -24.66 -11.03 -24.99
N GLU A 42 -23.50 -10.73 -24.36
CA GLU A 42 -23.38 -10.64 -22.90
C GLU A 42 -24.17 -9.45 -22.34
N GLU A 43 -24.22 -8.32 -23.03
CA GLU A 43 -25.01 -7.15 -22.63
C GLU A 43 -26.50 -7.35 -22.89
N SER A 44 -26.88 -8.01 -23.99
CA SER A 44 -28.27 -8.43 -24.24
C SER A 44 -28.72 -9.53 -23.28
N LEU A 45 -27.86 -10.50 -22.96
CA LEU A 45 -28.13 -11.51 -21.92
C LEU A 45 -28.16 -10.89 -20.53
N ARG A 46 -27.32 -9.88 -20.23
CA ARG A 46 -27.42 -9.10 -18.99
C ARG A 46 -28.70 -8.31 -18.90
N GLN A 47 -29.12 -7.62 -19.97
CA GLN A 47 -30.42 -6.92 -20.00
C GLN A 47 -31.60 -7.89 -19.90
N LYS A 48 -31.51 -9.09 -20.50
CA LYS A 48 -32.53 -10.13 -20.40
C LYS A 48 -32.57 -10.77 -19.01
N VAL A 49 -31.41 -10.97 -18.39
CA VAL A 49 -31.29 -11.42 -16.99
C VAL A 49 -31.77 -10.34 -16.03
N GLU A 50 -31.51 -9.05 -16.27
CA GLU A 50 -32.04 -7.91 -15.48
C GLU A 50 -33.57 -7.75 -15.66
N MET A 51 -34.11 -8.03 -16.85
CA MET A 51 -35.57 -8.09 -17.07
C MET A 51 -36.23 -9.33 -16.44
N ASP A 52 -35.57 -10.49 -16.45
CA ASP A 52 -36.11 -11.71 -15.82
C ASP A 52 -35.86 -11.76 -14.29
N THR A 53 -34.83 -11.07 -13.76
CA THR A 53 -34.62 -10.90 -12.31
C THR A 53 -35.51 -9.79 -11.74
N SER A 54 -35.86 -8.74 -12.49
CA SER A 54 -36.89 -7.80 -12.04
C SER A 54 -38.29 -8.42 -11.97
N ALA A 55 -38.57 -9.47 -12.76
CA ALA A 55 -39.79 -10.26 -12.65
C ALA A 55 -39.75 -11.33 -11.54
N ASN A 56 -38.58 -11.92 -11.24
CA ASN A 56 -38.43 -12.96 -10.20
C ASN A 56 -37.99 -12.45 -8.82
N MET A 57 -37.52 -11.20 -8.68
CA MET A 57 -37.27 -10.57 -7.37
C MET A 57 -38.55 -10.30 -6.58
N LEU A 58 -39.72 -10.44 -7.20
CA LEU A 58 -41.01 -10.37 -6.50
C LEU A 58 -41.45 -11.71 -5.86
N ALA A 59 -40.69 -12.81 -6.01
CA ALA A 59 -41.18 -14.14 -5.60
C ALA A 59 -40.26 -14.95 -4.66
N PHE A 60 -39.09 -14.46 -4.25
CA PHE A 60 -38.26 -15.14 -3.25
C PHE A 60 -37.94 -14.24 -2.06
N GLY A 61 -38.73 -14.39 -0.99
CA GLY A 61 -38.29 -14.09 0.37
C GLY A 61 -38.01 -12.63 0.68
N ALA A 62 -38.85 -11.69 0.21
CA ALA A 62 -38.92 -10.37 0.81
C ALA A 62 -39.47 -10.51 2.23
N VAL A 63 -38.58 -10.64 3.21
CA VAL A 63 -38.85 -10.05 4.52
C VAL A 63 -39.09 -8.57 4.21
N ASN A 64 -40.31 -8.09 4.49
CA ASN A 64 -40.71 -6.70 4.34
C ASN A 64 -39.79 -5.79 5.18
N GLN A 65 -38.59 -5.48 4.68
CA GLN A 65 -37.78 -4.39 5.18
C GLN A 65 -38.27 -3.15 4.45
N LYS A 66 -38.80 -2.22 5.24
CA LYS A 66 -39.15 -0.89 4.75
C LYS A 66 -37.88 -0.28 4.13
N PRO A 67 -37.94 0.31 2.93
CA PRO A 67 -36.75 0.93 2.35
C PRO A 67 -36.24 2.01 3.31
N ILE A 68 -35.00 1.86 3.76
CA ILE A 68 -34.33 2.83 4.63
C ILE A 68 -34.06 4.05 3.75
N GLU A 69 -34.68 5.18 4.05
CA GLU A 69 -34.52 6.39 3.26
C GLU A 69 -33.04 6.81 3.18
N ASN A 70 -32.54 7.05 1.96
CA ASN A 70 -31.16 7.48 1.67
C ASN A 70 -30.03 6.47 2.01
N ALA A 71 -30.35 5.17 2.11
CA ALA A 71 -29.36 4.11 2.24
C ALA A 71 -29.49 3.05 1.14
N VAL A 72 -28.35 2.42 0.81
CA VAL A 72 -28.25 1.23 -0.03
C VAL A 72 -27.38 0.19 0.68
N THR A 73 -27.48 -1.06 0.28
CA THR A 73 -26.68 -2.18 0.79
C THR A 73 -25.64 -2.63 -0.23
N LEU A 74 -24.68 -3.47 0.17
CA LEU A 74 -23.76 -4.07 -0.82
C LEU A 74 -24.49 -5.09 -1.70
N GLU A 75 -25.48 -5.76 -1.16
CA GLU A 75 -26.33 -6.74 -1.83
C GLU A 75 -27.11 -6.12 -3.00
N ASP A 76 -27.52 -4.85 -2.89
CA ASP A 76 -28.15 -4.10 -4.00
C ASP A 76 -27.25 -3.99 -5.26
N PHE A 77 -25.94 -4.20 -5.08
CA PHE A 77 -24.95 -4.19 -6.16
C PHE A 77 -24.37 -5.58 -6.46
N GLY A 78 -25.04 -6.63 -6.00
CA GLY A 78 -24.63 -8.03 -6.19
C GLY A 78 -23.59 -8.52 -5.18
N GLY A 79 -23.41 -7.82 -4.06
CA GLY A 79 -22.58 -8.28 -2.95
C GLY A 79 -23.23 -9.41 -2.16
N GLU A 80 -22.43 -10.11 -1.34
CA GLU A 80 -22.89 -11.13 -0.40
C GLU A 80 -22.01 -11.12 0.85
N ALA A 81 -22.64 -11.09 2.03
CA ALA A 81 -21.95 -11.27 3.30
C ALA A 81 -21.61 -12.75 3.52
N CYS A 82 -20.46 -13.19 3.00
CA CYS A 82 -19.97 -14.56 3.18
C CYS A 82 -18.48 -14.57 3.54
N PHE A 83 -18.19 -15.07 4.74
CA PHE A 83 -16.83 -15.34 5.22
C PHE A 83 -16.87 -16.46 6.26
N ARG A 84 -16.11 -17.53 6.06
CA ARG A 84 -15.93 -18.62 7.03
C ARG A 84 -14.48 -19.06 7.05
N TYR A 85 -13.83 -18.94 8.21
CA TYR A 85 -12.45 -19.31 8.44
C TYR A 85 -12.32 -20.72 9.02
N PHE A 86 -11.27 -21.43 8.64
CA PHE A 86 -10.99 -22.80 9.04
C PHE A 86 -9.51 -22.95 9.39
N GLU A 87 -9.20 -23.56 10.54
CA GLU A 87 -7.83 -23.72 11.02
C GLU A 87 -7.10 -24.92 10.41
N ASN A 88 -7.83 -26.03 10.20
CA ASN A 88 -7.25 -27.35 9.92
C ASN A 88 -7.92 -28.01 8.71
N LEU A 89 -7.50 -27.60 7.52
CA LEU A 89 -7.89 -28.22 6.25
C LEU A 89 -6.75 -29.10 5.73
N ASN A 90 -7.12 -30.15 4.99
CA ASN A 90 -6.19 -30.99 4.23
C ASN A 90 -6.30 -30.64 2.75
N PHE A 91 -5.18 -30.22 2.17
CA PHE A 91 -5.02 -29.84 0.78
C PHE A 91 -4.41 -31.02 0.01
N ASN A 92 -5.14 -31.56 -0.96
CA ASN A 92 -4.69 -32.66 -1.81
C ASN A 92 -4.90 -32.28 -3.29
N GLY A 93 -4.04 -31.41 -3.79
CA GLY A 93 -4.21 -30.81 -5.11
C GLY A 93 -5.44 -29.91 -5.15
N ARG A 94 -6.36 -30.19 -6.06
CA ARG A 94 -7.67 -29.52 -6.17
C ARG A 94 -8.68 -29.91 -5.12
N LEU A 95 -8.44 -30.99 -4.36
CA LEU A 95 -9.36 -31.48 -3.35
C LEU A 95 -9.01 -30.89 -1.98
N ILE A 96 -9.96 -30.20 -1.38
CA ILE A 96 -9.83 -29.65 -0.03
C ILE A 96 -10.79 -30.41 0.89
N SER A 97 -10.25 -31.02 1.94
CA SER A 97 -11.02 -31.83 2.87
C SER A 97 -10.88 -31.33 4.30
N SER A 98 -11.90 -31.63 5.11
CA SER A 98 -11.94 -31.38 6.55
C SER A 98 -12.39 -32.62 7.28
N SER A 99 -11.95 -32.77 8.53
CA SER A 99 -12.48 -33.82 9.42
C SER A 99 -13.92 -33.53 9.89
N GLN A 100 -14.43 -32.33 9.62
CA GLN A 100 -15.75 -31.88 10.03
C GLN A 100 -16.62 -31.53 8.81
N ALA A 101 -17.95 -31.62 8.99
CA ALA A 101 -18.93 -31.24 7.98
C ALA A 101 -19.13 -29.71 7.91
N ILE A 102 -18.17 -29.01 7.29
CA ILE A 102 -18.11 -27.54 7.26
C ILE A 102 -18.51 -26.91 5.91
N PHE A 103 -18.51 -27.68 4.82
CA PHE A 103 -18.83 -27.20 3.48
C PHE A 103 -20.31 -27.38 3.15
N GLN A 104 -20.85 -26.47 2.34
CA GLN A 104 -22.27 -26.38 2.02
C GLN A 104 -22.43 -26.20 0.51
N ASN A 105 -23.53 -26.68 -0.08
CA ASN A 105 -23.80 -26.49 -1.52
C ASN A 105 -23.87 -25.01 -1.93
N SER A 106 -24.20 -24.12 -1.00
CA SER A 106 -24.17 -22.66 -1.19
C SER A 106 -22.76 -22.09 -1.41
N ASP A 107 -21.70 -22.87 -1.17
CA ASP A 107 -20.31 -22.49 -1.43
C ASP A 107 -19.91 -22.62 -2.90
N LEU A 108 -20.70 -23.31 -3.71
CA LEU A 108 -20.42 -23.50 -5.12
C LEU A 108 -20.29 -22.14 -5.83
N GLY A 109 -19.17 -21.92 -6.54
CA GLY A 109 -18.86 -20.67 -7.22
C GLY A 109 -18.28 -19.58 -6.32
N LYS A 110 -18.24 -19.76 -5.00
CA LYS A 110 -17.55 -18.84 -4.09
C LYS A 110 -16.04 -18.98 -4.18
N SER A 111 -15.34 -17.99 -3.64
CA SER A 111 -13.89 -17.99 -3.56
C SER A 111 -13.41 -18.78 -2.34
N PHE A 112 -12.27 -19.43 -2.49
CA PHE A 112 -11.53 -20.12 -1.46
C PHE A 112 -10.11 -19.56 -1.40
N CYS A 113 -9.64 -19.23 -0.20
CA CYS A 113 -8.25 -18.86 0.04
C CYS A 113 -7.59 -19.91 0.93
N GLY A 114 -6.65 -20.68 0.38
CA GLY A 114 -5.77 -21.54 1.16
C GLY A 114 -4.60 -20.72 1.68
N LEU A 115 -4.46 -20.62 3.00
CA LEU A 115 -3.50 -19.74 3.65
C LEU A 115 -2.17 -20.47 3.93
N PHE A 116 -1.04 -19.81 3.65
CA PHE A 116 0.33 -20.28 4.01
C PHE A 116 0.76 -21.67 3.48
N ASN A 117 0.08 -22.23 2.48
CA ASN A 117 0.22 -23.65 2.12
C ASN A 117 0.55 -23.91 0.65
N HIS A 118 1.16 -22.94 -0.04
CA HIS A 118 1.57 -23.12 -1.42
C HIS A 118 3.03 -22.74 -1.69
N LEU A 119 3.81 -23.71 -2.14
CA LEU A 119 5.01 -23.54 -2.97
C LEU A 119 4.56 -23.81 -4.41
N ASN A 120 4.76 -22.88 -5.36
CA ASN A 120 4.18 -22.99 -6.70
C ASN A 120 4.60 -24.31 -7.43
N PRO A 121 3.68 -25.20 -7.87
CA PRO A 121 4.03 -26.39 -8.63
C PRO A 121 4.46 -26.05 -10.07
N GLU A 122 4.01 -24.90 -10.61
CA GLU A 122 4.45 -24.31 -11.88
C GLU A 122 5.15 -22.97 -11.67
N THR A 123 6.03 -22.92 -10.67
CA THR A 123 7.03 -21.86 -10.66
C THR A 123 7.86 -22.04 -11.93
N PRO A 124 8.01 -21.04 -12.83
CA PRO A 124 9.24 -20.99 -13.59
C PRO A 124 10.38 -21.10 -12.56
N ILE A 125 11.59 -21.54 -12.93
CA ILE A 125 12.76 -21.39 -12.02
C ILE A 125 12.82 -19.95 -11.43
N ASN A 126 12.21 -18.99 -12.13
CA ASN A 126 11.87 -17.64 -11.68
C ASN A 126 10.34 -17.41 -11.55
N ASP A 127 9.68 -17.81 -10.44
CA ASP A 127 8.62 -16.90 -9.93
C ASP A 127 9.40 -15.65 -9.60
N LEU A 128 9.14 -14.57 -10.30
CA LEU A 128 9.88 -13.35 -10.04
C LEU A 128 9.53 -12.78 -8.66
N PHE A 129 8.37 -13.13 -8.08
CA PHE A 129 7.84 -12.41 -6.92
C PHE A 129 7.90 -13.18 -5.59
N TYR A 130 7.72 -14.51 -5.59
CA TYR A 130 7.70 -15.30 -4.35
C TYR A 130 8.48 -16.63 -4.39
N PRO A 131 9.71 -16.66 -4.92
CA PRO A 131 10.53 -17.86 -4.83
C PRO A 131 10.79 -18.23 -3.37
N GLY A 132 10.46 -19.47 -2.99
CA GLY A 132 10.73 -20.04 -1.67
C GLY A 132 9.78 -19.63 -0.53
N ILE A 133 8.79 -18.77 -0.76
CA ILE A 133 7.81 -18.37 0.25
C ILE A 133 6.56 -19.23 0.11
N LYS A 134 6.23 -20.04 1.14
CA LYS A 134 4.89 -20.63 1.27
C LYS A 134 3.88 -19.49 1.28
N GLY A 135 3.07 -19.33 0.25
CA GLY A 135 2.11 -18.21 0.12
C GLY A 135 0.67 -18.65 0.29
N SER A 136 -0.22 -17.68 0.38
CA SER A 136 -1.67 -17.84 0.25
C SER A 136 -2.05 -17.89 -1.22
N ARG A 137 -3.08 -18.69 -1.56
CA ARG A 137 -3.59 -18.84 -2.93
C ARG A 137 -5.09 -18.81 -2.95
N TYR A 138 -5.59 -18.17 -4.00
CA TYR A 138 -7.00 -17.96 -4.25
C TYR A 138 -7.47 -18.91 -5.35
N ALA A 139 -8.65 -19.47 -5.15
CA ALA A 139 -9.28 -20.41 -6.05
C ALA A 139 -10.81 -20.22 -6.04
N ILE A 140 -11.50 -20.76 -7.02
CA ILE A 140 -12.96 -20.84 -7.08
C ILE A 140 -13.39 -22.27 -6.77
N ILE A 141 -14.44 -22.41 -5.95
CA ILE A 141 -15.06 -23.69 -5.63
C ILE A 141 -15.84 -24.16 -6.84
N LYS A 142 -15.39 -25.25 -7.47
CA LYS A 142 -16.00 -25.85 -8.67
C LYS A 142 -17.02 -26.92 -8.34
N LYS A 143 -16.87 -27.56 -7.18
CA LYS A 143 -17.79 -28.62 -6.74
C LYS A 143 -17.77 -28.74 -5.22
N VAL A 144 -18.94 -29.01 -4.64
CA VAL A 144 -19.07 -29.48 -3.26
C VAL A 144 -19.34 -30.98 -3.34
N ILE A 145 -18.34 -31.80 -2.99
CA ILE A 145 -18.40 -33.25 -3.14
C ILE A 145 -19.18 -33.85 -1.98
N SER A 146 -18.91 -33.36 -0.77
CA SER A 146 -19.60 -33.74 0.46
C SER A 146 -19.52 -32.58 1.47
N PRO A 147 -20.24 -32.63 2.61
CA PRO A 147 -20.07 -31.63 3.67
C PRO A 147 -18.64 -31.51 4.21
N SER A 148 -17.78 -32.50 3.97
CA SER A 148 -16.38 -32.52 4.41
C SER A 148 -15.37 -32.37 3.25
N GLU A 149 -15.82 -32.22 2.00
CA GLU A 149 -14.91 -32.14 0.85
C GLU A 149 -15.43 -31.24 -0.29
N ILE A 150 -14.55 -30.37 -0.78
CA ILE A 150 -14.77 -29.53 -1.97
C ILE A 150 -13.67 -29.73 -3.01
N GLU A 151 -14.00 -29.41 -4.25
CA GLU A 151 -13.03 -29.31 -5.36
C GLU A 151 -12.92 -27.85 -5.81
N VAL A 152 -11.69 -27.36 -5.97
CA VAL A 152 -11.38 -25.99 -6.38
C VAL A 152 -10.59 -25.97 -7.69
N ASP A 153 -10.56 -24.83 -8.39
CA ASP A 153 -9.87 -24.67 -9.68
C ASP A 153 -8.37 -24.39 -9.58
N PHE A 154 -7.79 -24.62 -8.40
CA PHE A 154 -6.37 -24.41 -8.14
C PHE A 154 -5.75 -25.66 -7.53
N ASP A 155 -4.55 -26.01 -7.98
CA ASP A 155 -3.82 -27.18 -7.51
C ASP A 155 -2.94 -26.82 -6.30
N PHE A 156 -3.45 -27.06 -5.10
CA PHE A 156 -2.72 -26.80 -3.85
C PHE A 156 -1.70 -27.91 -3.56
N ASN A 157 -0.67 -27.57 -2.79
CA ASN A 157 0.32 -28.57 -2.40
C ASN A 157 -0.27 -29.56 -1.40
N HIS A 158 0.12 -30.84 -1.52
CA HIS A 158 -0.23 -31.92 -0.60
C HIS A 158 0.23 -31.60 0.84
N SER A 159 -0.62 -30.95 1.62
CA SER A 159 -0.27 -30.34 2.92
C SER A 159 -1.50 -30.08 3.79
N ASN A 160 -1.30 -29.61 5.02
CA ASN A 160 -2.37 -29.23 5.95
C ASN A 160 -2.22 -27.78 6.43
N GLY A 161 -3.34 -27.12 6.70
CA GLY A 161 -3.36 -25.86 7.43
C GLY A 161 -4.61 -25.01 7.15
N PRO A 162 -4.53 -23.69 7.41
CA PRO A 162 -5.73 -22.86 7.46
C PRO A 162 -6.21 -22.40 6.07
N GLY A 163 -7.46 -21.98 6.00
CA GLY A 163 -8.05 -21.36 4.83
C GLY A 163 -9.39 -20.72 5.14
N TYR A 164 -9.98 -20.02 4.18
CA TYR A 164 -11.31 -19.45 4.33
C TYR A 164 -12.10 -19.46 3.02
N ILE A 165 -13.43 -19.58 3.14
CA ILE A 165 -14.38 -19.41 2.04
C ILE A 165 -14.98 -18.01 2.15
N TYR A 166 -15.11 -17.34 1.02
CA TYR A 166 -15.69 -16.00 0.97
C TYR A 166 -16.37 -15.69 -0.37
N PHE A 167 -17.22 -14.66 -0.36
CA PHE A 167 -17.72 -14.03 -1.58
C PHE A 167 -16.90 -12.79 -1.92
N ASP A 168 -16.41 -12.70 -3.16
CA ASP A 168 -15.63 -11.55 -3.64
C ASP A 168 -16.54 -10.34 -3.86
N ASN A 169 -16.50 -9.38 -2.95
CA ASN A 169 -17.31 -8.17 -2.99
C ASN A 169 -16.62 -7.00 -3.73
N SER A 170 -15.50 -7.21 -4.43
CA SER A 170 -14.72 -6.13 -5.04
C SER A 170 -15.55 -5.27 -6.00
N LEU A 171 -16.31 -5.92 -6.91
CA LEU A 171 -17.15 -5.21 -7.88
C LEU A 171 -18.38 -4.56 -7.23
N ALA A 172 -18.99 -5.21 -6.25
CA ALA A 172 -20.14 -4.66 -5.52
C ALA A 172 -19.73 -3.40 -4.73
N TRP A 173 -18.56 -3.44 -4.08
CA TRP A 173 -17.96 -2.30 -3.40
C TRP A 173 -17.70 -1.12 -4.34
N GLU A 174 -17.05 -1.36 -5.49
CA GLU A 174 -16.79 -0.34 -6.48
C GLU A 174 -18.08 0.34 -6.96
N LYS A 175 -19.10 -0.47 -7.30
CA LYS A 175 -20.41 0.03 -7.76
C LYS A 175 -21.13 0.82 -6.67
N ALA A 176 -21.17 0.30 -5.45
CA ALA A 176 -21.83 0.95 -4.32
C ALA A 176 -21.20 2.32 -4.04
N LEU A 177 -19.87 2.40 -3.97
CA LEU A 177 -19.20 3.66 -3.72
C LEU A 177 -19.39 4.67 -4.85
N LYS A 178 -19.30 4.24 -6.12
CA LYS A 178 -19.61 5.11 -7.27
C LYS A 178 -21.05 5.62 -7.25
N HIS A 179 -21.98 4.78 -6.81
CA HIS A 179 -23.38 5.18 -6.63
C HIS A 179 -23.52 6.28 -5.58
N LEU A 180 -22.83 6.19 -4.44
CA LEU A 180 -22.82 7.25 -3.42
C LEU A 180 -22.18 8.57 -3.91
N GLN A 181 -21.20 8.49 -4.82
CA GLN A 181 -20.52 9.67 -5.39
C GLN A 181 -21.28 10.34 -6.54
N ALA A 182 -22.35 9.73 -7.06
CA ALA A 182 -23.06 10.29 -8.20
C ALA A 182 -23.90 11.51 -7.80
N LYS A 183 -23.63 12.67 -8.42
CA LYS A 183 -24.27 13.97 -8.10
C LYS A 183 -25.81 13.98 -8.13
N GLN A 184 -26.42 13.03 -8.85
CA GLN A 184 -27.88 12.95 -9.01
C GLN A 184 -28.56 12.13 -7.90
N ASN A 185 -27.79 11.44 -7.07
CA ASN A 185 -28.31 10.57 -6.02
C ASN A 185 -28.41 11.31 -4.69
N SER A 186 -29.54 11.19 -4.00
CA SER A 186 -29.70 11.65 -2.61
C SER A 186 -29.13 10.64 -1.60
N VAL A 187 -28.86 9.42 -2.05
CA VAL A 187 -28.30 8.34 -1.25
C VAL A 187 -26.85 8.65 -0.92
N ASN A 188 -26.53 8.70 0.37
CA ASN A 188 -25.17 8.95 0.87
C ASN A 188 -24.68 7.88 1.85
N THR A 189 -25.47 6.83 2.08
CA THR A 189 -25.16 5.80 3.08
C THR A 189 -25.11 4.41 2.47
N LEU A 190 -24.00 3.70 2.68
CA LEU A 190 -23.88 2.27 2.48
C LEU A 190 -24.11 1.56 3.82
N PHE A 191 -25.22 0.85 3.93
CA PHE A 191 -25.59 0.05 5.08
C PHE A 191 -25.13 -1.39 4.89
N LEU A 192 -24.32 -1.88 5.83
CA LEU A 192 -23.72 -3.21 5.80
C LEU A 192 -24.44 -4.22 6.69
N GLY A 193 -25.46 -3.79 7.45
CA GLY A 193 -26.17 -4.66 8.39
C GLY A 193 -25.42 -4.96 9.69
N LYS A 194 -25.90 -5.99 10.39
CA LYS A 194 -25.40 -6.43 11.70
C LYS A 194 -24.69 -7.78 11.60
N ASN A 195 -23.54 -7.92 12.26
CA ASN A 195 -22.76 -9.17 12.35
C ASN A 195 -22.40 -9.79 10.98
N LYS A 196 -22.29 -8.97 9.93
CA LYS A 196 -21.94 -9.41 8.58
C LYS A 196 -20.44 -9.25 8.34
N THR A 197 -19.87 -10.10 7.51
CA THR A 197 -18.48 -9.96 7.04
C THR A 197 -18.45 -9.97 5.52
N PHE A 198 -17.88 -8.92 4.93
CA PHE A 198 -17.66 -8.79 3.50
C PHE A 198 -16.16 -8.80 3.22
N VAL A 199 -15.76 -9.46 2.14
CA VAL A 199 -14.35 -9.56 1.72
C VAL A 199 -14.17 -8.83 0.40
N ILE A 200 -13.27 -7.86 0.39
CA ILE A 200 -12.98 -6.96 -0.74
C ILE A 200 -11.49 -7.17 -1.09
N PRO A 201 -11.13 -8.25 -1.81
CA PRO A 201 -9.73 -8.57 -2.09
C PRO A 201 -9.05 -7.54 -3.01
N GLU A 202 -9.83 -6.92 -3.90
CA GLU A 202 -9.37 -5.90 -4.83
C GLU A 202 -10.14 -4.60 -4.63
N TYR A 203 -9.43 -3.48 -4.64
CA TYR A 203 -10.03 -2.16 -4.49
C TYR A 203 -9.18 -1.10 -5.17
N GLU A 204 -9.82 -0.02 -5.61
CA GLU A 204 -9.15 1.20 -6.05
C GLU A 204 -9.42 2.31 -5.03
N SER A 205 -8.48 3.25 -4.91
CA SER A 205 -8.71 4.46 -4.13
C SER A 205 -9.81 5.28 -4.79
N ILE A 206 -10.85 5.63 -4.03
CA ILE A 206 -11.93 6.48 -4.54
C ILE A 206 -11.76 7.91 -4.05
N GLU A 207 -11.97 8.89 -4.92
CA GLU A 207 -12.09 10.29 -4.51
C GLU A 207 -13.50 10.59 -4.02
N ILE A 208 -13.60 11.10 -2.80
CA ILE A 208 -14.88 11.45 -2.17
C ILE A 208 -15.24 12.89 -2.51
N THR A 209 -16.34 13.04 -3.24
CA THR A 209 -16.85 14.32 -3.75
C THR A 209 -18.24 14.68 -3.22
N SER A 210 -18.89 13.75 -2.52
CA SER A 210 -20.15 13.94 -1.79
C SER A 210 -20.05 13.38 -0.36
N ASP A 211 -20.95 13.81 0.53
CA ASP A 211 -21.08 13.20 1.85
C ASP A 211 -21.25 11.67 1.72
N THR A 212 -20.51 10.90 2.51
CA THR A 212 -20.42 9.44 2.35
C THR A 212 -20.34 8.74 3.70
N PHE A 213 -21.26 7.80 3.95
CA PHE A 213 -21.32 7.05 5.21
C PHE A 213 -21.31 5.55 4.95
N VAL A 214 -20.47 4.80 5.66
CA VAL A 214 -20.48 3.34 5.64
C VAL A 214 -20.78 2.85 7.06
N ILE A 215 -21.93 2.21 7.24
CA ILE A 215 -22.49 1.92 8.56
C ILE A 215 -22.82 0.44 8.68
N GLY A 216 -22.28 -0.21 9.71
CA GLY A 216 -22.65 -1.53 10.17
C GLY A 216 -22.60 -1.62 11.69
N GLU A 217 -23.13 -2.70 12.25
CA GLU A 217 -23.03 -3.03 13.68
C GLU A 217 -22.29 -4.35 13.82
N ASN A 218 -21.10 -4.34 14.44
CA ASN A 218 -20.19 -5.49 14.49
C ASN A 218 -19.94 -6.11 13.09
N CYS A 219 -19.95 -5.27 12.06
CA CYS A 219 -19.71 -5.68 10.69
C CYS A 219 -18.20 -5.58 10.40
N ASN A 220 -17.69 -6.52 9.61
CA ASN A 220 -16.29 -6.56 9.20
C ASN A 220 -16.16 -6.38 7.68
N LEU A 221 -15.28 -5.48 7.27
CA LEU A 221 -14.76 -5.41 5.91
C LEU A 221 -13.34 -5.96 5.93
N LEU A 222 -13.13 -7.16 5.39
CA LEU A 222 -11.79 -7.71 5.15
C LEU A 222 -11.29 -7.14 3.81
N ILE A 223 -10.40 -6.16 3.87
CA ILE A 223 -9.98 -5.39 2.68
C ILE A 223 -8.55 -5.74 2.28
N GLY A 224 -8.37 -6.03 1.00
CA GLY A 224 -7.11 -6.40 0.40
C GLY A 224 -6.93 -7.92 0.27
N LYS A 225 -5.82 -8.26 -0.37
CA LYS A 225 -5.42 -9.61 -0.75
C LYS A 225 -4.28 -10.09 0.13
N GLU A 226 -4.35 -11.35 0.52
CA GLU A 226 -3.26 -12.07 1.15
C GLU A 226 -2.02 -12.02 0.25
N ASP A 227 -0.85 -11.83 0.86
CA ASP A 227 0.42 -11.74 0.13
C ASP A 227 0.38 -10.73 -1.03
N TYR A 228 -0.29 -9.61 -0.87
CA TYR A 228 -0.25 -8.57 -1.89
C TYR A 228 1.13 -7.94 -1.99
N PHE A 229 1.58 -7.77 -3.24
CA PHE A 229 2.79 -7.05 -3.58
C PHE A 229 2.52 -6.06 -4.70
N ARG A 230 2.72 -4.77 -4.39
CA ARG A 230 2.40 -3.67 -5.30
C ARG A 230 3.26 -3.65 -6.57
N TRP A 231 4.48 -4.18 -6.52
CA TRP A 231 5.46 -4.09 -7.62
C TRP A 231 5.51 -5.32 -8.50
N SER A 232 4.46 -6.14 -8.49
CA SER A 232 4.34 -7.23 -9.44
C SER A 232 4.22 -6.67 -10.87
N ASP A 233 5.16 -7.04 -11.75
CA ASP A 233 5.13 -6.70 -13.19
C ASP A 233 3.84 -7.19 -13.88
N LYS A 234 3.25 -8.26 -13.33
CA LYS A 234 1.85 -8.61 -13.59
C LYS A 234 0.98 -7.67 -12.77
N LYS A 235 0.62 -6.52 -13.35
CA LYS A 235 -0.42 -5.59 -12.84
C LYS A 235 -1.82 -6.21 -12.87
N SER A 236 -1.95 -7.50 -12.54
CA SER A 236 -3.22 -8.23 -12.63
C SER A 236 -4.17 -7.93 -11.48
N PHE A 237 -3.71 -7.28 -10.41
CA PHE A 237 -4.50 -7.04 -9.20
C PHE A 237 -4.47 -5.57 -8.80
N LYS A 238 -5.64 -5.01 -8.50
CA LYS A 238 -5.82 -3.61 -8.10
C LYS A 238 -5.88 -3.50 -6.57
N GLN A 239 -4.91 -2.83 -5.96
CA GLN A 239 -5.05 -2.30 -4.59
C GLN A 239 -4.60 -0.86 -4.54
N GLY A 240 -5.55 0.00 -4.18
CA GLY A 240 -5.32 1.43 -3.98
C GLY A 240 -4.29 1.72 -2.88
N GLU A 241 -3.72 2.92 -2.91
CA GLU A 241 -2.79 3.41 -1.89
C GLU A 241 -3.48 3.80 -0.58
N CYS A 242 -4.78 4.03 -0.65
CA CYS A 242 -5.71 4.22 0.45
C CYS A 242 -7.11 3.76 0.02
N LEU A 243 -8.07 3.71 0.94
CA LEU A 243 -9.47 3.43 0.56
C LEU A 243 -10.14 4.67 -0.02
N MET A 244 -9.96 5.82 0.63
CA MET A 244 -10.69 7.05 0.32
C MET A 244 -9.74 8.25 0.25
N VAL A 245 -9.81 9.00 -0.84
CA VAL A 245 -9.15 10.30 -1.02
C VAL A 245 -10.14 11.40 -0.70
N VAL A 246 -9.75 12.36 0.14
CA VAL A 246 -10.62 13.45 0.61
C VAL A 246 -9.97 14.81 0.39
N GLY A 247 -10.79 15.87 0.44
CA GLY A 247 -10.31 17.25 0.38
C GLY A 247 -10.37 17.91 -1.01
N SER A 248 -10.91 17.25 -2.04
CA SER A 248 -11.22 17.94 -3.31
C SER A 248 -12.50 18.76 -3.24
N GLN A 249 -13.41 18.41 -2.32
CA GLN A 249 -14.72 19.03 -2.11
C GLN A 249 -15.01 19.19 -0.63
N LYS A 250 -16.00 20.04 -0.33
CA LYS A 250 -16.53 20.14 1.03
C LYS A 250 -17.46 18.98 1.35
N VAL A 251 -16.97 18.03 2.16
CA VAL A 251 -17.67 16.76 2.42
C VAL A 251 -17.55 16.31 3.88
N LYS A 252 -18.50 15.47 4.29
CA LYS A 252 -18.44 14.66 5.52
C LYS A 252 -18.31 13.18 5.16
N VAL A 253 -17.36 12.51 5.77
CA VAL A 253 -17.12 11.07 5.58
C VAL A 253 -17.22 10.37 6.93
N GLY A 254 -18.09 9.37 7.04
CA GLY A 254 -18.29 8.63 8.29
C GLY A 254 -18.22 7.12 8.12
N LEU A 255 -17.39 6.46 8.92
CA LEU A 255 -17.28 5.01 8.95
C LEU A 255 -17.63 4.49 10.35
N ARG A 256 -18.56 3.54 10.40
CA ARG A 256 -18.83 2.72 11.59
C ARG A 256 -18.84 1.26 11.21
N VAL A 257 -17.66 0.67 11.13
CA VAL A 257 -17.43 -0.70 10.70
C VAL A 257 -16.01 -1.11 11.08
N ASN A 258 -15.78 -2.40 11.30
CA ASN A 258 -14.42 -2.93 11.47
C ASN A 258 -13.73 -3.01 10.12
N ILE A 259 -12.59 -2.33 9.97
CA ILE A 259 -11.75 -2.41 8.76
C ILE A 259 -10.60 -3.39 9.05
N CYS A 260 -10.75 -4.62 8.57
CA CYS A 260 -9.83 -5.72 8.84
C CYS A 260 -8.84 -5.92 7.68
N PRO A 261 -7.53 -6.04 7.93
CA PRO A 261 -6.56 -6.38 6.89
C PRO A 261 -6.50 -7.90 6.61
N PRO A 262 -5.89 -8.33 5.49
CA PRO A 262 -5.71 -9.75 5.15
C PRO A 262 -4.90 -10.48 6.22
N PHE A 263 -5.17 -11.77 6.46
CA PHE A 263 -4.56 -12.64 7.49
C PHE A 263 -3.03 -12.76 7.41
N ARG A 264 -2.46 -12.39 6.27
CA ARG A 264 -1.04 -12.38 6.00
C ARG A 264 -0.68 -11.20 5.10
N ARG A 265 0.31 -10.45 5.56
CA ARG A 265 1.07 -9.50 4.75
C ARG A 265 2.42 -10.11 4.41
N VAL A 266 3.01 -9.69 3.30
CA VAL A 266 4.43 -9.94 3.03
C VAL A 266 5.24 -8.91 3.83
N PRO A 267 5.93 -9.29 4.93
CA PRO A 267 6.52 -8.32 5.85
C PRO A 267 7.58 -7.42 5.19
N ASP A 268 8.29 -7.93 4.19
CA ASP A 268 9.40 -7.23 3.55
C ASP A 268 8.93 -6.29 2.42
N ALA A 269 7.74 -6.51 1.85
CA ALA A 269 7.44 -6.09 0.49
C ALA A 269 6.78 -4.70 0.34
N ASN A 270 6.46 -4.03 1.45
CA ASN A 270 6.04 -2.62 1.46
C ASN A 270 5.98 -2.11 2.90
N PRO A 271 7.00 -1.48 3.49
CA PRO A 271 6.94 -0.95 4.87
C PRO A 271 5.90 0.18 5.02
N ILE A 272 5.40 0.74 3.92
CA ILE A 272 4.38 1.80 3.93
C ILE A 272 3.01 1.16 4.08
N MET A 273 2.35 1.45 5.20
CA MET A 273 1.02 0.94 5.49
C MET A 273 -0.04 1.74 4.73
N THR A 274 -0.99 1.03 4.14
CA THR A 274 -2.13 1.60 3.41
C THR A 274 -3.13 2.19 4.42
N PRO A 275 -3.31 3.53 4.50
CA PRO A 275 -4.31 4.10 5.38
C PRO A 275 -5.73 3.96 4.82
N ILE A 276 -6.72 4.23 5.67
CA ILE A 276 -8.11 4.38 5.23
C ILE A 276 -8.22 5.64 4.37
N PHE A 277 -7.69 6.78 4.85
CA PHE A 277 -7.85 8.07 4.19
C PHE A 277 -6.54 8.66 3.68
N ARG A 278 -6.65 9.47 2.64
CA ARG A 278 -5.60 10.39 2.18
C ARG A 278 -6.19 11.75 1.83
N GLY A 279 -5.81 12.78 2.57
CA GLY A 279 -6.11 14.17 2.26
C GLY A 279 -5.28 14.69 1.08
N GLN A 280 -5.93 15.44 0.20
CA GLN A 280 -5.26 16.18 -0.88
C GLN A 280 -4.48 17.39 -0.34
N GLN A 281 -3.41 17.78 -1.05
CA GLN A 281 -2.73 19.05 -0.79
C GLN A 281 -3.64 20.23 -1.13
N ASN A 282 -3.50 21.35 -0.41
CA ASN A 282 -4.42 22.50 -0.49
C ASN A 282 -5.91 22.09 -0.47
N PRO A 283 -6.35 21.29 0.51
CA PRO A 283 -7.68 20.70 0.45
C PRO A 283 -8.77 21.75 0.61
N GLN A 284 -10.00 21.48 0.16
CA GLN A 284 -11.25 22.10 0.62
C GLN A 284 -11.58 21.63 2.06
N PRO A 285 -12.49 22.29 2.80
CA PRO A 285 -12.85 21.83 4.15
C PRO A 285 -13.52 20.46 4.16
N TYR A 286 -13.07 19.52 4.98
CA TYR A 286 -13.74 18.21 5.10
C TYR A 286 -13.77 17.72 6.55
N GLN A 287 -14.73 16.85 6.83
CA GLN A 287 -14.90 16.23 8.14
C GLN A 287 -14.86 14.71 8.01
N ILE A 288 -14.10 14.04 8.88
CA ILE A 288 -13.99 12.58 8.93
C ILE A 288 -14.40 12.11 10.31
N ILE A 289 -15.18 11.05 10.38
CA ILE A 289 -15.49 10.34 11.62
C ILE A 289 -15.31 8.83 11.44
N LEU A 290 -14.48 8.21 12.28
CA LEU A 290 -14.35 6.75 12.41
C LEU A 290 -14.82 6.35 13.81
N MET A 291 -15.84 5.50 13.88
CA MET A 291 -16.49 5.10 15.13
C MET A 291 -16.60 3.58 15.24
N ASP A 292 -16.48 3.05 16.47
CA ASP A 292 -16.69 1.63 16.79
C ASP A 292 -15.96 0.70 15.80
N CYS A 293 -14.67 0.97 15.59
CA CYS A 293 -13.84 0.25 14.62
C CYS A 293 -12.74 -0.54 15.35
N ASN A 294 -12.69 -1.83 15.09
CA ASN A 294 -11.61 -2.71 15.52
C ASN A 294 -10.90 -3.30 14.29
N THR A 295 -9.65 -2.89 14.03
CA THR A 295 -8.90 -3.38 12.87
C THR A 295 -8.38 -4.81 13.03
N ASN A 296 -8.47 -5.36 14.24
CA ASN A 296 -8.12 -6.75 14.57
C ASN A 296 -9.34 -7.65 14.78
N ALA A 297 -10.57 -7.20 14.51
CA ALA A 297 -11.80 -7.93 14.86
C ALA A 297 -11.84 -9.39 14.37
N LEU A 298 -11.31 -9.68 13.18
CA LEU A 298 -11.28 -11.04 12.61
C LEU A 298 -10.08 -11.90 13.07
N LYS A 299 -9.13 -11.32 13.82
CA LYS A 299 -7.86 -11.97 14.17
C LYS A 299 -7.52 -11.93 15.64
N MET A 300 -8.42 -11.44 16.48
CA MET A 300 -8.20 -11.36 17.92
C MET A 300 -7.88 -12.76 18.47
N GLY A 301 -6.69 -12.94 19.05
CA GLY A 301 -6.21 -14.23 19.54
C GLY A 301 -5.60 -15.17 18.49
N HIS A 302 -5.54 -14.78 17.21
CA HIS A 302 -4.86 -15.54 16.16
C HIS A 302 -3.35 -15.25 16.17
N ALA A 303 -2.51 -16.22 15.79
CA ALA A 303 -1.05 -16.06 15.79
C ALA A 303 -0.53 -14.93 14.87
N MET A 304 -1.35 -14.55 13.88
CA MET A 304 -1.11 -13.45 12.93
C MET A 304 -1.91 -12.17 13.28
N GLU A 305 -2.34 -12.03 14.53
CA GLU A 305 -2.81 -10.75 15.07
C GLU A 305 -1.71 -9.70 14.84
N ASN A 306 -2.12 -8.46 14.59
CA ASN A 306 -1.22 -7.30 14.50
C ASN A 306 -0.37 -7.12 13.23
N ILE A 307 -0.93 -7.13 12.02
CA ILE A 307 -0.10 -7.12 10.79
C ILE A 307 -0.41 -6.07 9.69
N CYS A 308 -1.33 -5.13 9.89
CA CYS A 308 -1.45 -3.99 8.96
C CYS A 308 -2.21 -2.81 9.58
N GLY A 309 -1.74 -1.58 9.36
CA GLY A 309 -2.40 -0.38 9.86
C GLY A 309 -3.38 0.21 8.86
N TRP A 310 -4.69 0.11 9.16
CA TRP A 310 -5.77 0.89 8.53
C TRP A 310 -6.06 2.14 9.37
N GLY A 311 -5.07 3.01 9.48
CA GLY A 311 -5.19 4.26 10.24
C GLY A 311 -5.93 5.38 9.49
N PHE A 312 -6.02 6.56 10.10
CA PHE A 312 -6.53 7.75 9.41
C PHE A 312 -5.61 8.16 8.25
N GLY A 313 -4.31 7.95 8.38
CA GLY A 313 -3.35 8.30 7.33
C GLY A 313 -3.08 9.80 7.27
N PHE A 314 -2.91 10.29 6.05
CA PHE A 314 -2.24 11.55 5.78
C PHE A 314 -3.20 12.70 5.52
N HIS A 315 -3.08 13.82 6.24
CA HIS A 315 -4.02 14.94 6.12
C HIS A 315 -3.33 16.31 6.17
N TYR A 316 -3.93 17.29 5.47
CA TYR A 316 -3.50 18.68 5.44
C TYR A 316 -4.56 19.61 6.04
N ASP A 317 -4.12 20.77 6.54
CA ASP A 317 -4.96 21.77 7.18
C ASP A 317 -5.76 22.62 6.20
N ASN A 318 -7.09 22.53 6.30
CA ASN A 318 -8.02 23.54 5.79
C ASN A 318 -9.40 23.37 6.43
N GLU A 319 -9.64 23.95 7.62
CA GLU A 319 -10.91 23.74 8.35
C GLU A 319 -11.28 22.26 8.49
N THR A 320 -10.26 21.43 8.63
CA THR A 320 -10.38 19.97 8.61
C THR A 320 -10.69 19.47 10.01
N LEU A 321 -11.72 18.62 10.13
CA LEU A 321 -12.07 17.97 11.39
C LEU A 321 -11.94 16.46 11.26
N ILE A 322 -11.16 15.84 12.14
CA ILE A 322 -10.97 14.38 12.19
C ILE A 322 -11.43 13.89 13.56
N VAL A 323 -12.37 12.95 13.58
CA VAL A 323 -12.93 12.37 14.81
C VAL A 323 -12.70 10.86 14.82
N GLY A 324 -12.13 10.35 15.92
CA GLY A 324 -12.06 8.91 16.19
C GLY A 324 -12.68 8.56 17.53
N LYS A 325 -13.61 7.59 17.58
CA LYS A 325 -14.27 7.19 18.83
C LYS A 325 -14.42 5.68 18.94
N ASN A 326 -14.07 5.10 20.08
CA ASN A 326 -14.14 3.66 20.32
C ASN A 326 -13.36 2.86 19.27
N ILE A 327 -12.07 3.18 19.11
CA ILE A 327 -11.21 2.55 18.09
C ILE A 327 -10.22 1.62 18.78
N ASN A 328 -10.10 0.40 18.26
CA ASN A 328 -8.97 -0.48 18.54
C ASN A 328 -8.20 -0.71 17.23
N HIS A 329 -7.01 -0.12 17.15
CA HIS A 329 -6.19 -0.11 15.95
C HIS A 329 -4.89 -0.86 16.20
N SER A 330 -4.53 -1.76 15.30
CA SER A 330 -3.18 -2.31 15.25
C SER A 330 -2.49 -1.95 13.93
N GLY A 331 -1.22 -1.57 14.01
CA GLY A 331 -0.37 -1.18 12.89
C GLY A 331 0.02 0.30 12.93
N GLY A 332 1.00 0.67 12.11
CA GLY A 332 1.43 2.05 11.89
C GLY A 332 0.42 2.91 11.10
N SER A 333 0.87 4.11 10.73
CA SER A 333 0.10 5.10 9.95
C SER A 333 -1.26 5.48 10.56
N PHE A 334 -1.38 5.46 11.90
CA PHE A 334 -2.62 5.85 12.57
C PHE A 334 -2.98 7.32 12.29
N MET A 335 -2.00 8.23 12.37
CA MET A 335 -2.17 9.64 12.00
C MET A 335 -0.88 10.24 11.42
N ASP A 336 -0.99 10.91 10.28
CA ASP A 336 0.08 11.74 9.70
C ASP A 336 -0.49 13.10 9.30
N PHE A 337 -0.63 14.01 10.28
CA PHE A 337 -1.33 15.27 10.09
C PHE A 337 -0.36 16.45 9.96
N LYS A 338 -0.51 17.20 8.87
CA LYS A 338 0.34 18.34 8.54
C LYS A 338 -0.48 19.62 8.49
N SER A 339 0.12 20.70 9.00
CA SER A 339 -0.43 22.05 8.91
C SER A 339 0.55 23.02 8.23
N PRO A 340 0.86 22.84 6.92
CA PRO A 340 1.77 23.74 6.22
C PRO A 340 1.16 25.11 5.88
N TYR A 341 -0.18 25.23 5.89
CA TYR A 341 -0.88 26.43 5.42
C TYR A 341 -1.30 27.39 6.53
N GLY A 342 -1.22 26.97 7.80
CA GLY A 342 -1.61 27.78 8.96
C GLY A 342 -3.12 27.88 9.13
N ARG A 343 -3.85 26.93 8.57
CA ARG A 343 -5.30 26.79 8.68
C ARG A 343 -5.62 25.80 9.79
N SER A 344 -6.90 25.67 10.15
CA SER A 344 -7.29 24.74 11.20
C SER A 344 -7.30 23.28 10.72
N LEU A 345 -6.63 22.40 11.48
CA LEU A 345 -6.87 20.97 11.51
C LEU A 345 -7.14 20.59 12.97
N THR A 346 -8.36 20.13 13.26
CA THR A 346 -8.78 19.68 14.57
C THR A 346 -8.89 18.15 14.57
N ALA A 347 -8.15 17.49 15.45
CA ALA A 347 -8.21 16.06 15.67
C ALA A 347 -8.81 15.77 17.06
N VAL A 348 -9.88 14.98 17.10
CA VAL A 348 -10.63 14.63 18.32
C VAL A 348 -10.68 13.12 18.47
N PHE A 349 -10.14 12.59 19.57
CA PHE A 349 -10.10 11.16 19.84
C PHE A 349 -10.72 10.82 21.20
N GLU A 350 -11.64 9.86 21.26
CA GLU A 350 -12.21 9.39 22.53
C GLU A 350 -12.22 7.86 22.60
N ASN A 351 -11.67 7.27 23.66
CA ASN A 351 -11.59 5.81 23.84
C ASN A 351 -10.91 5.13 22.64
N VAL A 352 -9.64 5.46 22.43
CA VAL A 352 -8.84 4.98 21.30
C VAL A 352 -7.66 4.20 21.83
N LYS A 353 -7.43 3.01 21.30
CA LYS A 353 -6.26 2.18 21.57
C LYS A 353 -5.54 1.91 20.26
N THR A 354 -4.24 2.14 20.25
CA THR A 354 -3.39 1.85 19.09
C THR A 354 -2.23 0.97 19.50
N ASP A 355 -1.87 -0.06 18.73
CA ASP A 355 -0.71 -0.92 18.97
C ASP A 355 0.15 -1.06 17.70
N PHE A 356 1.42 -0.68 17.78
CA PHE A 356 2.43 -0.85 16.73
C PHE A 356 3.70 -1.52 17.25
N GLU A 357 3.64 -2.18 18.41
CA GLU A 357 4.82 -2.74 19.06
C GLU A 357 4.82 -4.28 19.12
N PRO A 358 5.99 -4.90 18.90
CA PRO A 358 7.24 -4.27 18.45
C PRO A 358 7.25 -4.10 16.91
N GLU A 359 7.89 -3.04 16.42
CA GLU A 359 7.78 -2.58 15.02
C GLU A 359 8.26 -3.65 14.01
N GLU A 360 9.23 -4.50 14.38
CA GLU A 360 9.76 -5.56 13.54
C GLU A 360 8.72 -6.61 13.13
N LYS A 361 7.57 -6.71 13.82
CA LYS A 361 6.45 -7.55 13.39
C LYS A 361 5.74 -7.00 12.15
N TYR A 362 5.87 -5.69 11.90
CA TYR A 362 5.16 -4.98 10.84
C TYR A 362 6.00 -4.73 9.60
N GLY A 363 7.29 -5.05 9.64
CA GLY A 363 8.14 -5.09 8.46
C GLY A 363 9.62 -5.20 8.81
N ASN A 364 10.44 -5.33 7.78
CA ASN A 364 11.88 -5.35 7.90
C ASN A 364 12.50 -4.32 6.94
N THR A 365 13.55 -3.64 7.39
CA THR A 365 14.28 -2.66 6.58
C THR A 365 15.48 -3.26 5.87
N SER A 366 15.86 -4.51 6.17
CA SER A 366 17.03 -5.16 5.60
C SER A 366 16.76 -6.62 5.23
N LEU A 367 17.03 -6.97 3.98
CA LEU A 367 16.87 -8.32 3.47
C LEU A 367 18.24 -8.91 3.15
N LYS A 368 18.57 -10.04 3.80
CA LYS A 368 19.80 -10.78 3.50
C LYS A 368 19.61 -11.60 2.23
N VAL A 369 20.54 -11.45 1.30
CA VAL A 369 20.59 -12.20 0.03
C VAL A 369 22.00 -12.75 -0.20
N LYS A 370 22.17 -13.56 -1.23
CA LYS A 370 23.48 -13.99 -1.75
C LYS A 370 23.61 -13.56 -3.20
N GLY A 371 24.79 -13.08 -3.61
CA GLY A 371 24.99 -12.64 -4.98
C GLY A 371 26.42 -12.19 -5.28
N TYR A 372 26.66 -11.74 -6.51
CA TYR A 372 27.97 -11.29 -7.01
C TYR A 372 27.83 -9.99 -7.82
N ILE A 373 28.94 -9.27 -8.01
CA ILE A 373 28.98 -8.08 -8.87
C ILE A 373 29.81 -8.36 -10.12
N LEU A 374 29.23 -8.11 -11.28
CA LEU A 374 29.90 -8.16 -12.58
C LEU A 374 29.44 -6.99 -13.44
N ASN A 375 30.38 -6.22 -14.00
CA ASN A 375 30.08 -5.15 -14.96
C ASN A 375 29.05 -4.11 -14.45
N ASN A 376 29.19 -3.68 -13.19
CA ASN A 376 28.25 -2.78 -12.50
C ASN A 376 26.83 -3.35 -12.34
N GLN A 377 26.66 -4.67 -12.39
CA GLN A 377 25.39 -5.32 -12.07
C GLN A 377 25.58 -6.23 -10.87
N PHE A 378 24.63 -6.17 -9.94
CA PHE A 378 24.52 -7.13 -8.85
C PHE A 378 23.54 -8.23 -9.26
N HIS A 379 24.02 -9.47 -9.20
CA HIS A 379 23.24 -10.67 -9.54
C HIS A 379 22.96 -11.46 -8.27
N ILE A 380 21.68 -11.60 -7.93
CA ILE A 380 21.19 -12.35 -6.79
C ILE A 380 21.12 -13.83 -7.17
N THR A 381 21.75 -14.68 -6.38
CA THR A 381 21.80 -16.14 -6.58
C THR A 381 21.03 -16.92 -5.52
N SER A 382 20.65 -16.28 -4.41
CA SER A 382 19.74 -16.86 -3.42
C SER A 382 18.30 -16.88 -3.91
N GLU A 383 17.41 -17.57 -3.19
CA GLU A 383 15.98 -17.62 -3.51
C GLU A 383 15.33 -16.23 -3.49
N GLN A 384 15.76 -15.33 -2.61
CA GLN A 384 15.21 -13.97 -2.50
C GLN A 384 15.28 -13.16 -3.80
N THR A 385 14.46 -12.13 -3.92
CA THR A 385 14.44 -11.21 -5.06
C THR A 385 14.60 -9.76 -4.64
N ALA A 386 15.04 -8.91 -5.57
CA ALA A 386 15.11 -7.46 -5.36
C ALA A 386 13.74 -6.88 -4.97
N PHE A 387 12.66 -7.49 -5.47
CA PHE A 387 11.26 -7.14 -5.23
C PHE A 387 10.87 -7.12 -3.76
N GLN A 388 11.46 -7.97 -2.94
CA GLN A 388 11.12 -8.06 -1.53
C GLN A 388 11.52 -6.85 -0.70
N ILE A 389 12.25 -5.87 -1.22
CA ILE A 389 12.50 -4.59 -0.52
C ILE A 389 11.91 -3.39 -1.25
N PHE A 390 11.09 -3.63 -2.29
CA PHE A 390 10.47 -2.53 -3.02
C PHE A 390 9.47 -1.79 -2.14
N THR A 391 9.70 -0.49 -2.00
CA THR A 391 8.78 0.44 -1.36
C THR A 391 8.17 1.35 -2.41
N ASN A 392 7.03 2.00 -2.10
CA ASN A 392 6.37 2.97 -2.97
C ASN A 392 7.24 4.10 -3.50
N GLU A 393 8.38 4.31 -2.85
CA GLU A 393 9.25 5.42 -3.18
C GLU A 393 10.60 4.95 -3.73
N PHE A 394 11.15 3.77 -3.40
CA PHE A 394 12.46 3.32 -3.94
C PHE A 394 13.58 4.41 -3.92
N GLY A 395 13.51 5.34 -2.97
CA GLY A 395 14.38 6.52 -2.92
C GLY A 395 13.88 7.79 -3.63
N ILE A 396 12.63 7.83 -4.10
CA ILE A 396 11.91 9.00 -4.59
C ILE A 396 11.52 9.84 -3.37
N GLY A 397 12.41 10.74 -2.95
CA GLY A 397 12.18 11.59 -1.79
C GLY A 397 13.49 12.02 -1.16
N SER A 398 13.55 13.22 -0.57
CA SER A 398 14.76 13.74 0.10
C SER A 398 15.16 12.96 1.36
N ASN A 399 14.40 11.93 1.75
CA ASN A 399 14.54 11.27 3.05
C ASN A 399 14.67 9.75 2.95
N LEU A 400 14.25 9.16 1.83
CA LEU A 400 14.26 7.72 1.63
C LEU A 400 15.33 7.32 0.62
N SER A 401 15.87 6.10 0.75
CA SER A 401 16.75 5.50 -0.25
C SER A 401 16.76 3.98 -0.12
N THR A 402 17.09 3.27 -1.20
CA THR A 402 17.42 1.84 -1.13
C THR A 402 18.91 1.66 -1.44
N ILE A 403 19.60 0.82 -0.68
CA ILE A 403 21.01 0.51 -0.88
C ILE A 403 21.27 -0.99 -0.94
N LEU A 404 22.31 -1.38 -1.65
CA LEU A 404 22.94 -2.70 -1.57
C LEU A 404 24.17 -2.59 -0.66
N HIS A 405 24.35 -3.50 0.28
CA HIS A 405 25.56 -3.63 1.08
C HIS A 405 26.20 -5.01 0.86
N ILE A 406 27.44 -5.04 0.35
CA ILE A 406 28.17 -6.26 0.00
C ILE A 406 29.67 -6.08 0.26
N GLY A 407 30.26 -7.00 1.02
CA GLY A 407 31.61 -6.80 1.55
C GLY A 407 31.71 -5.49 2.33
N ARG A 408 32.71 -4.66 2.00
CA ARG A 408 32.85 -3.30 2.57
C ARG A 408 32.12 -2.21 1.78
N PHE A 409 31.47 -2.55 0.68
CA PHE A 409 30.86 -1.59 -0.23
C PHE A 409 29.38 -1.41 0.10
N THR A 410 28.90 -0.19 -0.11
CA THR A 410 27.48 0.13 -0.23
C THR A 410 27.23 0.71 -1.60
N TYR A 411 26.10 0.40 -2.23
CA TYR A 411 25.70 0.98 -3.52
C TYR A 411 24.33 1.61 -3.39
N GLN A 412 24.17 2.83 -3.90
CA GLN A 412 22.85 3.44 -4.02
C GLN A 412 22.11 2.76 -5.18
N ILE A 413 20.87 2.34 -4.94
CA ILE A 413 19.99 1.82 -5.99
C ILE A 413 19.08 2.98 -6.45
N ASP A 414 19.19 3.36 -7.73
CA ASP A 414 18.56 4.56 -8.30
C ASP A 414 17.15 4.28 -8.82
N GLY A 415 16.20 4.12 -7.89
CA GLY A 415 14.80 3.97 -8.25
C GLY A 415 14.45 2.63 -8.92
N PRO A 416 13.19 2.44 -9.30
CA PRO A 416 12.71 1.18 -9.85
C PRO A 416 13.41 0.80 -11.17
N SER A 417 13.85 1.78 -11.96
CA SER A 417 14.56 1.56 -13.22
C SER A 417 15.92 0.88 -13.08
N ALA A 418 16.52 0.89 -11.89
CA ALA A 418 17.76 0.20 -11.61
C ALA A 418 17.55 -1.33 -11.49
N VAL A 419 16.32 -1.80 -11.23
CA VAL A 419 16.03 -3.23 -11.16
C VAL A 419 15.69 -3.72 -12.56
N ILE A 420 16.61 -4.49 -13.16
CA ILE A 420 16.46 -5.06 -14.50
C ILE A 420 15.43 -6.19 -14.47
N ASP A 421 15.54 -7.04 -13.44
CA ASP A 421 14.62 -8.11 -13.12
C ASP A 421 14.73 -8.46 -11.61
N GLY A 422 13.95 -9.43 -11.13
CA GLY A 422 13.95 -9.83 -9.72
C GLY A 422 15.28 -10.36 -9.19
N LYS A 423 16.22 -10.72 -10.06
CA LYS A 423 17.55 -11.26 -9.74
C LYS A 423 18.70 -10.34 -10.14
N THR A 424 18.45 -9.27 -10.90
CA THR A 424 19.50 -8.41 -11.43
C THR A 424 19.23 -6.93 -11.15
N ILE A 425 20.21 -6.27 -10.51
CA ILE A 425 20.15 -4.85 -10.17
C ILE A 425 21.32 -4.13 -10.86
N GLN A 426 21.01 -3.13 -11.66
CA GLN A 426 21.96 -2.18 -12.21
C GLN A 426 22.46 -1.24 -11.11
N LEU A 427 23.77 -1.23 -10.88
CA LEU A 427 24.44 -0.32 -9.97
C LEU A 427 24.87 0.94 -10.72
N ARG A 428 25.11 2.04 -9.97
CA ARG A 428 25.70 3.26 -10.52
C ARG A 428 27.04 2.97 -11.20
N LEU A 429 27.37 3.80 -12.19
CA LEU A 429 28.57 3.60 -12.99
C LEU A 429 29.83 3.69 -12.13
N THR A 430 30.81 2.84 -12.47
CA THR A 430 32.19 2.99 -11.98
C THR A 430 32.68 4.40 -12.35
N PRO A 431 33.32 5.12 -11.40
CA PRO A 431 33.74 6.47 -11.62
C PRO A 431 34.87 6.51 -12.65
N ALA A 432 34.77 7.51 -13.51
CA ALA A 432 35.64 7.73 -14.64
C ALA A 432 36.05 9.21 -14.69
N LYS A 433 36.96 9.53 -15.61
CA LYS A 433 37.37 10.91 -15.86
C LYS A 433 36.15 11.81 -16.11
N GLY A 434 36.09 12.94 -15.44
CA GLY A 434 35.01 13.91 -15.64
C GLY A 434 34.96 14.99 -14.57
N ASN A 435 33.94 15.84 -14.68
CA ASN A 435 33.69 16.94 -13.74
C ASN A 435 32.91 16.46 -12.52
N TYR A 436 33.46 16.76 -11.34
CA TYR A 436 32.84 16.51 -10.04
C TYR A 436 32.59 17.85 -9.35
N LEU A 437 31.50 17.91 -8.58
CA LEU A 437 31.09 19.11 -7.89
C LEU A 437 31.76 19.17 -6.52
N VAL A 438 32.56 20.20 -6.29
CA VAL A 438 33.16 20.54 -5.01
C VAL A 438 32.19 21.44 -4.24
N ARG A 439 31.87 21.04 -3.00
CA ARG A 439 30.97 21.79 -2.10
C ARG A 439 31.68 22.29 -0.84
N SER A 440 32.79 21.65 -0.51
CA SER A 440 33.72 22.10 0.52
C SER A 440 35.11 21.67 0.11
N LYS A 441 36.12 22.26 0.76
CA LYS A 441 37.53 21.95 0.47
C LYS A 441 37.89 20.46 0.54
N ASN A 442 37.10 19.61 1.19
CA ASN A 442 37.42 18.18 1.31
C ASN A 442 36.30 17.26 0.81
N SER A 443 35.26 17.79 0.16
CA SER A 443 34.09 16.99 -0.20
C SER A 443 33.68 17.21 -1.65
N ILE A 444 33.54 16.11 -2.37
CA ILE A 444 33.05 16.11 -3.75
C ILE A 444 31.77 15.31 -3.88
N TYR A 445 30.97 15.74 -4.84
CA TYR A 445 29.65 15.22 -5.11
C TYR A 445 29.64 14.59 -6.50
N SER A 446 28.98 13.44 -6.61
CA SER A 446 28.81 12.72 -7.87
C SER A 446 27.34 12.31 -8.06
N LYS A 447 26.85 12.49 -9.29
CA LYS A 447 25.44 12.23 -9.64
C LYS A 447 25.21 10.80 -10.15
N ASN A 448 25.85 10.44 -11.27
CA ASN A 448 25.60 9.17 -11.97
C ASN A 448 26.70 8.11 -11.75
N GLN A 449 27.76 8.51 -11.07
CA GLN A 449 28.91 7.68 -10.76
C GLN A 449 28.99 7.55 -9.24
N GLU A 450 29.47 6.42 -8.76
CA GLU A 450 29.53 6.15 -7.32
C GLU A 450 30.99 5.98 -6.89
N LEU A 451 31.53 6.97 -6.19
CA LEU A 451 32.86 6.88 -5.57
C LEU A 451 32.78 6.05 -4.28
N HIS A 452 33.80 5.25 -3.97
CA HIS A 452 33.91 4.56 -2.67
C HIS A 452 35.21 4.92 -1.96
N ALA A 453 35.23 4.72 -0.64
CA ALA A 453 36.45 4.81 0.14
C ALA A 453 37.56 3.92 -0.44
N GLY A 454 38.68 4.55 -0.77
CA GLY A 454 39.87 3.97 -1.40
C GLY A 454 40.03 4.28 -2.89
N ASP A 455 39.04 4.82 -3.58
CA ASP A 455 39.23 5.37 -4.93
C ASP A 455 40.22 6.55 -4.89
N ILE A 456 40.97 6.75 -5.97
CA ILE A 456 41.94 7.85 -6.09
C ILE A 456 41.53 8.78 -7.24
N LEU A 457 41.50 10.07 -6.93
CA LEU A 457 41.19 11.15 -7.86
C LEU A 457 42.46 11.93 -8.16
N ILE A 458 42.68 12.32 -9.41
CA ILE A 458 43.88 13.04 -9.84
C ILE A 458 43.47 14.36 -10.48
N HIS A 459 43.94 15.47 -9.91
CA HIS A 459 43.74 16.81 -10.46
C HIS A 459 45.07 17.55 -10.53
N GLN A 460 45.48 17.96 -11.73
CA GLN A 460 46.76 18.65 -11.97
C GLN A 460 47.97 17.92 -11.36
N GLY A 461 47.99 16.58 -11.48
CA GLY A 461 49.05 15.73 -10.90
C GLY A 461 48.94 15.46 -9.40
N ASN A 462 48.05 16.15 -8.67
CA ASN A 462 47.80 15.88 -7.25
C ASN A 462 46.83 14.70 -7.09
N ARG A 463 47.21 13.71 -6.29
CA ARG A 463 46.38 12.53 -5.98
C ARG A 463 45.60 12.72 -4.68
N TYR A 464 44.28 12.61 -4.72
CA TYR A 464 43.37 12.72 -3.58
C TYR A 464 42.70 11.37 -3.35
N LYS A 465 42.75 10.85 -2.13
CA LYS A 465 42.15 9.57 -1.79
C LYS A 465 40.78 9.79 -1.16
N VAL A 466 39.77 9.07 -1.63
CA VAL A 466 38.46 9.03 -0.96
C VAL A 466 38.62 8.24 0.35
N ILE A 467 38.33 8.86 1.49
CA ILE A 467 38.43 8.23 2.82
C ILE A 467 37.08 7.81 3.38
N ALA A 468 36.01 8.48 2.96
CA ALA A 468 34.65 8.17 3.35
C ALA A 468 33.66 8.50 2.23
N LYS A 469 32.52 7.82 2.25
CA LYS A 469 31.37 8.09 1.38
C LYS A 469 30.10 8.09 2.20
N ASP A 470 29.19 9.02 1.94
CA ASP A 470 27.84 9.02 2.50
C ASP A 470 26.82 9.53 1.47
N ARG A 471 25.53 9.53 1.83
CA ARG A 471 24.48 10.25 1.10
C ARG A 471 24.38 11.70 1.56
N SER A 472 24.05 12.59 0.62
CA SER A 472 23.71 13.97 0.92
C SER A 472 22.41 14.36 0.21
N PRO A 473 21.48 15.07 0.87
CA PRO A 473 20.34 15.69 0.22
C PRO A 473 20.82 16.91 -0.58
N SER A 474 21.54 16.72 -1.69
CA SER A 474 21.94 17.83 -2.55
C SER A 474 20.73 18.33 -3.34
N MET A 475 20.28 19.56 -3.02
CA MET A 475 19.23 20.25 -3.77
C MET A 475 19.63 20.53 -5.23
N GLU A 476 20.94 20.57 -5.50
CA GLU A 476 21.63 20.50 -6.81
C GLU A 476 20.96 19.64 -7.86
N TRP A 477 20.70 18.40 -7.45
CA TRP A 477 20.24 17.32 -8.32
C TRP A 477 18.89 16.76 -7.89
N ALA A 478 18.34 17.28 -6.79
CA ALA A 478 16.99 16.99 -6.34
C ALA A 478 15.99 17.70 -7.27
N SER A 479 15.58 17.03 -8.34
CA SER A 479 14.67 17.56 -9.36
C SER A 479 13.22 17.71 -8.89
N PHE A 480 12.94 17.81 -7.58
CA PHE A 480 11.57 17.88 -7.03
C PHE A 480 10.76 19.07 -7.58
N LEU A 481 11.42 20.07 -8.18
CA LEU A 481 10.77 21.27 -8.71
C LEU A 481 10.62 21.29 -10.24
N ASN A 482 11.26 20.39 -11.00
CA ASN A 482 11.27 20.44 -12.47
C ASN A 482 11.03 19.06 -13.12
N GLY A 483 9.84 18.51 -12.90
CA GLY A 483 8.99 17.96 -13.95
C GLY A 483 9.35 16.69 -14.74
N ASN A 484 10.58 16.16 -14.79
CA ASN A 484 10.86 15.00 -15.69
C ASN A 484 11.87 13.95 -15.19
N ASP A 485 12.50 14.09 -14.03
CA ASP A 485 13.56 13.17 -13.57
C ASP A 485 13.37 12.74 -12.11
N MET A 486 12.11 12.50 -11.71
CA MET A 486 11.69 12.14 -10.34
C MET A 486 12.39 10.89 -9.75
N TYR A 487 13.12 10.13 -10.58
CA TYR A 487 13.75 8.86 -10.24
C TYR A 487 15.24 8.97 -9.87
N LYS A 488 15.85 10.15 -9.96
CA LYS A 488 17.29 10.30 -9.65
C LYS A 488 17.50 10.69 -8.19
N ALA A 489 17.97 9.69 -7.45
CA ALA A 489 18.23 9.69 -6.01
C ALA A 489 19.34 10.67 -5.58
N HIS A 490 19.49 10.77 -4.26
CA HIS A 490 20.54 11.49 -3.53
C HIS A 490 21.89 11.60 -4.25
N ALA A 491 22.52 12.76 -4.10
CA ALA A 491 23.93 12.89 -4.38
C ALA A 491 24.72 12.04 -3.41
N LEU A 492 25.76 11.37 -3.91
CA LEU A 492 26.76 10.75 -3.06
C LEU A 492 27.85 11.77 -2.79
N VAL A 493 28.15 11.97 -1.51
CA VAL A 493 29.26 12.80 -1.05
C VAL A 493 30.44 11.89 -0.72
N ALA A 494 31.60 12.22 -1.27
CA ALA A 494 32.87 11.58 -1.00
C ALA A 494 33.79 12.56 -0.28
N THR A 495 34.28 12.17 0.89
CA THR A 495 35.26 12.94 1.66
C THR A 495 36.66 12.52 1.26
N LEU A 496 37.53 13.50 1.02
CA LEU A 496 38.91 13.32 0.59
C LEU A 496 39.89 13.43 1.76
N ASP A 497 41.07 12.84 1.60
CA ASP A 497 42.17 12.86 2.57
C ASP A 497 42.86 14.24 2.72
N LYS A 498 42.67 15.15 1.77
CA LYS A 498 43.28 16.49 1.77
C LYS A 498 42.41 17.54 1.08
N GLU A 499 42.75 18.81 1.33
CA GLU A 499 42.04 19.96 0.77
C GLU A 499 42.24 20.10 -0.75
N LEU A 500 41.15 20.45 -1.43
CA LEU A 500 41.05 20.81 -2.83
C LEU A 500 41.46 22.27 -3.05
N PRO A 501 41.88 22.62 -4.28
CA PRO A 501 42.34 23.97 -4.60
C PRO A 501 41.22 25.03 -4.63
N ILE A 502 39.96 24.61 -4.54
CA ILE A 502 38.79 25.49 -4.50
C ILE A 502 37.89 25.10 -3.33
N GLU A 503 37.13 26.08 -2.85
CA GLU A 503 36.13 25.87 -1.79
C GLU A 503 34.81 25.31 -2.34
N GLU A 504 34.36 25.83 -3.48
CA GLU A 504 33.14 25.42 -4.16
C GLU A 504 33.30 25.58 -5.69
N GLY A 505 32.71 24.68 -6.47
CA GLY A 505 32.71 24.76 -7.93
C GLY A 505 32.89 23.39 -8.59
N TRP A 506 33.19 23.36 -9.88
CA TRP A 506 33.44 22.11 -10.61
C TRP A 506 34.92 21.90 -10.84
N LEU A 507 35.43 20.70 -10.57
CA LEU A 507 36.77 20.28 -10.93
C LEU A 507 36.72 19.02 -11.78
N GLU A 508 37.53 18.98 -12.84
CA GLU A 508 37.78 17.77 -13.59
C GLU A 508 38.82 16.90 -12.85
N PHE A 509 38.50 15.63 -12.67
CA PHE A 509 39.41 14.63 -12.12
C PHE A 509 39.61 13.49 -13.12
N GLU A 510 40.83 12.95 -13.17
CA GLU A 510 41.04 11.57 -13.58
C GLU A 510 40.79 10.65 -12.37
N VAL A 511 40.38 9.40 -12.61
CA VAL A 511 39.97 8.49 -11.54
C VAL A 511 40.66 7.14 -11.71
N GLU A 512 41.27 6.67 -10.64
CA GLU A 512 41.74 5.30 -10.46
C GLU A 512 40.75 4.58 -9.53
N PRO A 513 39.70 3.92 -10.08
CA PRO A 513 38.71 3.24 -9.27
C PRO A 513 39.27 1.93 -8.71
N LEU A 514 38.78 1.55 -7.53
CA LEU A 514 38.98 0.21 -7.00
C LEU A 514 38.29 -0.84 -7.87
N SER A 515 38.79 -2.09 -7.82
CA SER A 515 38.08 -3.23 -8.40
C SER A 515 36.74 -3.44 -7.67
N ARG A 516 35.67 -3.54 -8.45
CA ARG A 516 34.28 -3.65 -7.97
C ARG A 516 33.59 -4.93 -8.41
N ASN A 517 34.23 -5.73 -9.26
CA ASN A 517 33.75 -7.08 -9.52
C ASN A 517 34.00 -7.91 -8.27
N LEU A 518 32.93 -8.44 -7.69
CA LEU A 518 32.97 -9.21 -6.46
C LEU A 518 32.49 -10.61 -6.75
N SER A 519 33.21 -11.61 -6.27
CA SER A 519 32.72 -12.99 -6.29
C SER A 519 31.46 -13.14 -5.46
N GLU A 520 30.76 -14.26 -5.65
CA GLU A 520 29.56 -14.57 -4.89
C GLU A 520 29.82 -14.54 -3.37
N GLN A 521 29.00 -13.79 -2.64
CA GLN A 521 29.07 -13.65 -1.19
C GLN A 521 27.73 -13.17 -0.61
N PRO A 522 27.57 -13.17 0.72
CA PRO A 522 26.41 -12.56 1.35
C PRO A 522 26.32 -11.06 1.06
N ALA A 523 25.10 -10.58 0.87
CA ALA A 523 24.77 -9.17 0.71
C ALA A 523 23.50 -8.81 1.49
N PHE A 524 23.27 -7.53 1.72
CA PHE A 524 22.00 -7.01 2.18
C PHE A 524 21.43 -6.03 1.16
N LEU A 525 20.16 -6.18 0.85
CA LEU A 525 19.36 -5.08 0.30
C LEU A 525 18.76 -4.35 1.49
N ILE A 526 18.84 -3.02 1.52
CA ILE A 526 18.45 -2.22 2.70
C ILE A 526 17.61 -1.01 2.27
N TYR A 527 16.43 -0.87 2.85
CA TYR A 527 15.63 0.34 2.82
C TYR A 527 16.12 1.29 3.90
N LYS A 528 16.33 2.56 3.56
CA LYS A 528 16.87 3.62 4.43
C LYS A 528 15.88 4.78 4.55
N SER A 529 15.22 4.92 5.69
CA SER A 529 14.39 6.08 6.05
C SER A 529 15.16 7.03 6.95
N ASN A 530 15.36 8.29 6.55
CA ASN A 530 16.05 9.35 7.32
C ASN A 530 17.45 9.03 7.88
N ARG A 531 18.02 7.83 7.62
CA ARG A 531 19.33 7.39 8.09
C ARG A 531 20.42 7.50 7.03
N HIS A 532 21.54 8.08 7.43
CA HIS A 532 22.79 8.07 6.68
C HIS A 532 23.41 6.66 6.60
N TYR A 533 24.42 6.49 5.75
CA TYR A 533 25.17 5.23 5.62
C TYR A 533 26.66 5.50 5.36
N PRO A 534 27.36 6.22 6.26
CA PRO A 534 28.76 6.53 6.04
C PRO A 534 29.57 5.23 5.92
N THR A 535 30.36 5.14 4.87
CA THR A 535 31.23 4.00 4.57
C THR A 535 32.67 4.44 4.45
N THR A 536 33.57 3.66 5.05
CA THR A 536 35.01 3.95 5.13
C THR A 536 35.81 2.73 4.65
N LEU A 537 37.14 2.79 4.73
CA LEU A 537 37.98 1.64 4.46
C LEU A 537 37.85 0.53 5.53
N GLN A 538 37.35 0.87 6.71
CA GLN A 538 37.20 -0.04 7.86
C GLN A 538 35.82 -0.69 7.91
N THR A 539 34.88 -0.22 7.09
CA THR A 539 33.53 -0.78 7.01
C THR A 539 33.57 -2.28 6.73
N GLN A 540 32.81 -3.05 7.51
CA GLN A 540 32.68 -4.49 7.36
C GLN A 540 31.27 -4.86 6.88
N PHE A 541 31.16 -6.07 6.33
CA PHE A 541 29.85 -6.59 5.94
C PHE A 541 28.98 -6.81 7.17
N GLY A 542 27.80 -6.21 7.18
CA GLY A 542 26.84 -6.32 8.27
C GLY A 542 27.05 -5.30 9.39
N ASP A 543 27.84 -4.24 9.16
CA ASP A 543 27.99 -3.14 10.10
C ASP A 543 26.62 -2.58 10.49
N GLN A 544 26.34 -2.53 11.80
CA GLN A 544 25.03 -2.12 12.32
C GLN A 544 24.64 -0.70 11.90
N GLN A 545 25.59 0.22 11.75
CA GLN A 545 25.31 1.57 11.25
C GLN A 545 24.83 1.57 9.78
N ILE A 546 25.24 0.58 9.00
CA ILE A 546 24.78 0.40 7.61
C ILE A 546 23.45 -0.34 7.59
N LEU A 547 23.25 -1.33 8.45
CA LEU A 547 21.97 -2.04 8.52
C LEU A 547 20.86 -1.21 9.15
N SER A 548 21.20 -0.29 10.07
CA SER A 548 20.23 0.48 10.82
C SER A 548 19.41 1.38 9.90
N SER A 549 18.10 1.21 9.96
CA SER A 549 17.13 2.04 9.28
C SER A 549 15.89 2.05 10.13
N ASP A 550 15.15 3.13 10.07
CA ASP A 550 13.83 3.16 10.65
C ASP A 550 12.89 2.49 9.63
N LEU A 551 11.95 1.66 10.09
CA LEU A 551 10.72 1.41 9.33
C LEU A 551 10.05 2.79 9.13
N ILE A 552 8.86 2.92 8.55
CA ILE A 552 8.16 4.20 8.75
C ILE A 552 7.86 4.29 10.25
N GLY A 553 8.80 4.89 11.00
CA GLY A 553 9.09 4.62 12.41
C GLY A 553 8.21 5.43 13.32
N HIS A 554 6.97 5.67 12.88
CA HIS A 554 6.01 6.52 13.54
C HIS A 554 4.63 5.87 13.36
N LEU A 555 4.03 5.45 14.48
CA LEU A 555 2.59 5.21 14.55
C LEU A 555 1.84 6.52 14.26
N SER A 556 2.45 7.64 14.62
CA SER A 556 1.88 8.97 14.46
C SER A 556 2.96 10.00 14.13
N TYR A 557 2.77 10.79 13.07
CA TYR A 557 3.66 11.88 12.66
C TYR A 557 2.86 13.18 12.48
N ASN A 558 3.00 14.14 13.39
CA ASN A 558 2.15 15.33 13.36
C ASN A 558 2.94 16.63 13.43
N HIS A 559 2.47 17.66 12.73
CA HIS A 559 2.91 19.04 12.98
C HIS A 559 2.45 19.48 14.38
N ARG A 560 3.23 20.33 15.05
CA ARG A 560 2.87 20.89 16.37
C ARG A 560 1.59 21.74 16.37
N GLN A 561 1.19 22.26 15.22
CA GLN A 561 0.06 23.19 15.07
C GLN A 561 -1.28 22.48 14.83
N ILE A 562 -1.31 21.15 14.96
CA ILE A 562 -2.57 20.41 14.95
C ILE A 562 -3.28 20.61 16.29
N ARG A 563 -4.56 20.96 16.26
CA ARG A 563 -5.38 21.07 17.47
C ARG A 563 -5.83 19.68 17.89
N LEU A 564 -5.24 19.14 18.95
CA LEU A 564 -5.51 17.78 19.42
C LEU A 564 -6.33 17.81 20.71
N TRP A 565 -7.52 17.23 20.66
CA TRP A 565 -8.31 16.87 21.84
C TRP A 565 -8.36 15.34 21.93
N ALA A 566 -7.97 14.77 23.06
CA ALA A 566 -8.02 13.33 23.27
C ALA A 566 -8.49 12.99 24.68
N LYS A 567 -9.30 11.94 24.79
CA LYS A 567 -9.76 11.37 26.05
C LYS A 567 -9.64 9.85 26.01
N ASP A 568 -9.04 9.27 27.04
CA ASP A 568 -8.85 7.81 27.15
C ASP A 568 -8.15 7.24 25.90
N PHE A 569 -7.06 7.90 25.47
CA PHE A 569 -6.23 7.47 24.34
C PHE A 569 -5.01 6.70 24.86
N GLU A 570 -4.87 5.43 24.49
CA GLU A 570 -3.69 4.59 24.71
C GLU A 570 -2.85 4.51 23.43
N HIS A 571 -1.75 5.28 23.35
CA HIS A 571 -0.87 5.33 22.17
C HIS A 571 0.34 4.41 22.33
N ARG A 572 0.27 3.18 21.81
CA ARG A 572 1.40 2.24 21.89
C ARG A 572 2.18 2.18 20.59
N GLY A 573 3.14 3.09 20.44
CA GLY A 573 4.13 3.13 19.37
C GLY A 573 4.81 4.48 19.30
N PHE A 574 5.65 4.71 18.29
CA PHE A 574 6.38 5.96 18.20
C PHE A 574 5.47 7.13 17.78
N TYR A 575 5.45 8.19 18.59
CA TYR A 575 4.78 9.46 18.29
C TYR A 575 5.84 10.52 17.95
N ARG A 576 5.80 11.03 16.72
CA ARG A 576 6.63 12.13 16.23
C ARG A 576 5.86 13.44 16.19
N GLN A 577 6.44 14.47 16.77
CA GLN A 577 5.94 15.83 16.67
C GLN A 577 6.98 16.74 16.01
N THR A 578 6.64 17.34 14.87
CA THR A 578 7.57 18.21 14.12
C THR A 578 7.18 19.68 14.19
N ALA A 579 8.18 20.56 14.25
CA ALA A 579 8.00 22.01 14.29
C ALA A 579 7.75 22.67 12.91
N GLY A 580 7.42 21.88 11.88
CA GLY A 580 7.32 22.35 10.49
C GLY A 580 5.99 22.97 10.06
N GLY A 581 5.02 23.15 10.96
CA GLY A 581 3.72 23.73 10.63
C GLY A 581 3.57 25.21 10.94
N LYS A 582 2.44 25.76 10.52
CA LYS A 582 1.99 27.13 10.80
C LYS A 582 0.68 27.07 11.59
N GLY A 583 0.34 28.11 12.34
CA GLY A 583 -0.88 28.14 13.16
C GLY A 583 -0.60 27.96 14.65
N GLU A 584 -1.66 27.80 15.43
CA GLU A 584 -1.60 27.75 16.89
C GLU A 584 -1.61 26.31 17.41
N GLU A 585 -0.74 26.05 18.38
CA GLU A 585 -0.72 24.79 19.10
C GLU A 585 -1.89 24.71 20.10
N PHE A 586 -2.59 23.59 20.13
CA PHE A 586 -3.62 23.32 21.14
C PHE A 586 -3.66 21.85 21.49
N TYR A 587 -3.56 21.53 22.78
CA TYR A 587 -3.54 20.17 23.28
C TYR A 587 -4.42 20.03 24.52
N CYS A 588 -5.42 19.15 24.46
CA CYS A 588 -6.19 18.70 25.61
C CYS A 588 -6.16 17.18 25.69
N LEU A 589 -5.45 16.61 26.66
CA LEU A 589 -5.27 15.16 26.83
C LEU A 589 -5.80 14.73 28.20
N LYS A 590 -6.91 13.98 28.22
CA LYS A 590 -7.57 13.51 29.45
C LYS A 590 -7.46 12.00 29.58
N GLY A 591 -6.71 11.50 30.56
CA GLY A 591 -6.53 10.05 30.75
C GLY A 591 -5.78 9.38 29.59
N CYS A 592 -4.93 10.12 28.88
CA CYS A 592 -4.15 9.61 27.77
C CYS A 592 -2.79 9.07 28.23
N SER A 593 -2.24 8.11 27.48
CA SER A 593 -0.90 7.54 27.69
C SER A 593 -0.19 7.33 26.36
N GLY A 594 1.14 7.16 26.39
CA GLY A 594 1.92 6.78 25.21
C GLY A 594 2.49 7.92 24.34
N PHE A 595 2.09 9.16 24.61
CA PHE A 595 2.64 10.37 23.97
C PHE A 595 4.04 10.76 24.52
N GLY A 596 4.89 9.81 24.94
CA GLY A 596 6.15 10.11 25.64
C GLY A 596 7.38 10.33 24.74
N ASN A 597 7.28 10.02 23.44
CA ASN A 597 8.43 9.92 22.54
C ASN A 597 8.99 11.30 22.11
N GLU A 598 8.46 11.88 21.03
CA GLU A 598 8.85 13.23 20.58
C GLU A 598 7.71 14.25 20.73
N PHE A 599 6.75 13.99 21.61
CA PHE A 599 5.69 14.93 21.91
C PHE A 599 6.20 15.99 22.90
N ASN A 600 6.53 17.16 22.38
CA ASN A 600 7.07 18.27 23.15
C ASN A 600 6.41 19.58 22.70
N PRO A 601 5.12 19.78 23.04
CA PRO A 601 4.39 20.99 22.68
C PRO A 601 5.00 22.22 23.36
N SER A 602 4.93 23.38 22.69
CA SER A 602 5.39 24.66 23.24
C SER A 602 4.34 25.33 24.14
N VAL A 603 3.12 24.80 24.15
CA VAL A 603 2.01 25.25 25.00
C VAL A 603 1.68 24.21 26.08
N PRO A 604 1.09 24.61 27.22
CA PRO A 604 0.63 23.67 28.23
C PRO A 604 -0.37 22.66 27.66
N VAL A 605 -0.19 21.38 28.01
CA VAL A 605 -1.18 20.34 27.77
C VAL A 605 -2.27 20.47 28.82
N ARG A 606 -3.51 20.60 28.37
CA ARG A 606 -4.70 20.78 29.22
C ARG A 606 -5.43 19.46 29.45
N ASP A 607 -6.27 19.39 30.46
CA ASP A 607 -7.20 18.28 30.73
C ASP A 607 -8.61 18.76 31.11
N ASP A 608 -8.83 20.07 31.07
CA ASP A 608 -10.01 20.79 31.57
C ASP A 608 -10.96 21.27 30.46
N VAL A 609 -10.55 21.19 29.19
CA VAL A 609 -11.34 21.69 28.06
C VAL A 609 -12.39 20.68 27.62
N PRO A 610 -13.67 21.06 27.47
CA PRO A 610 -14.67 20.18 26.88
C PRO A 610 -14.30 19.81 25.43
N MET A 611 -14.90 18.72 24.94
CA MET A 611 -14.80 18.36 23.53
C MET A 611 -15.27 19.53 22.65
N PRO A 612 -14.58 19.84 21.54
CA PRO A 612 -15.04 20.85 20.58
C PRO A 612 -16.48 20.59 20.11
N GLU A 613 -17.30 21.64 20.06
CA GLU A 613 -18.74 21.54 19.72
C GLU A 613 -18.96 20.92 18.33
N GLU A 614 -18.13 21.29 17.35
CA GLU A 614 -18.12 20.73 15.99
C GLU A 614 -17.90 19.21 15.97
N ALA A 615 -17.06 18.68 16.84
CA ALA A 615 -16.82 17.25 16.97
C ALA A 615 -17.99 16.55 17.67
N SER A 616 -18.51 17.16 18.75
CA SER A 616 -19.71 16.65 19.44
C SER A 616 -20.92 16.61 18.51
N ALA A 617 -21.11 17.63 17.67
CA ALA A 617 -22.16 17.69 16.67
C ALA A 617 -21.99 16.59 15.61
N LEU A 618 -20.77 16.34 15.12
CA LEU A 618 -20.51 15.26 14.15
C LEU A 618 -20.78 13.87 14.74
N ILE A 619 -20.40 13.63 16.00
CA ILE A 619 -20.71 12.39 16.72
C ILE A 619 -22.24 12.25 16.90
N GLY A 620 -22.92 13.32 17.31
CA GLY A 620 -24.39 13.34 17.45
C GLY A 620 -25.09 12.98 16.14
N PHE A 621 -24.68 13.63 15.05
CA PHE A 621 -25.19 13.36 13.70
C PHE A 621 -24.96 11.90 13.26
N MET A 622 -23.76 11.35 13.52
CA MET A 622 -23.48 9.94 13.20
C MET A 622 -24.37 8.99 14.01
N ASN A 623 -24.57 9.25 15.31
CA ASN A 623 -25.45 8.46 16.15
C ASN A 623 -26.92 8.54 15.72
N GLU A 624 -27.40 9.72 15.29
CA GLU A 624 -28.74 9.87 14.74
C GLU A 624 -28.93 9.05 13.47
N LYS A 625 -27.97 9.12 12.52
CA LYS A 625 -27.99 8.27 11.32
C LYS A 625 -28.07 6.79 11.66
N ILE A 626 -27.26 6.33 12.62
CA ILE A 626 -27.28 4.92 13.07
C ILE A 626 -28.64 4.56 13.66
N LYS A 627 -29.19 5.41 14.53
CA LYS A 627 -30.51 5.17 15.13
C LYS A 627 -31.61 5.05 14.07
N THR A 628 -31.64 5.94 13.09
CA THR A 628 -32.62 5.87 11.99
C THR A 628 -32.52 4.55 11.24
N ILE A 629 -31.29 4.12 10.91
CA ILE A 629 -31.04 2.91 10.11
C ILE A 629 -31.37 1.60 10.85
N PHE A 630 -31.17 1.55 12.17
CA PHE A 630 -31.36 0.31 12.96
C PHE A 630 -32.70 0.24 13.72
N LEU A 631 -33.48 1.32 13.78
CA LEU A 631 -34.81 1.34 14.40
C LEU A 631 -35.96 1.21 13.39
N GLU A 632 -35.69 1.46 12.10
CA GLU A 632 -36.58 1.12 10.98
C GLU A 632 -36.37 -0.32 10.52
#